data_AF-A0A7S1G3E2-F1
#
_entry.id   AF-A0A7S1G3E2-F1
#
_cell.length_a   1.000
_cell.length_b   1.000
_cell.length_c   1.000
_cell.angle_alpha   90.00
_cell.angle_beta   90.00
_cell.angle_gamma   90.00
#
_symmetry.space_group_name_H-M   'P 1'
#
loop_
_entity.id
_entity.type
_entity.pdbx_description
1 polymer ?
#
loop_
_entity_poly.entity_id
_entity_poly.type
_entity_poly.pdbx_seq_one_letter_code
_entity_poly.pdbx_strand_id
1 'polypeptide(L)'
;MAKVLGIPATVLQWDERRTPQAADVVKALEADPTITTVGCIHHETTSGALNDVDAIGKAIHAHNPDLTYIVDSMSGFGAYPVDMEGSHIDYLVSSANKNIEGVPGFSFALCRREHLRRCKGNARSLAMDIYDQWEKLDATRQFRFTPPTHAMVAFHQALQEHAAEGG
;
A
#
# COMPACT_ATOMS: atom_id res chain seq x y z
N MET A 1 10.00 -9.18 4.82
CA MET A 1 10.78 -8.31 3.90
C MET A 1 11.75 -7.39 4.64
N ALA A 2 11.31 -6.58 5.61
CA ALA A 2 12.17 -5.63 6.34
C ALA A 2 13.47 -6.25 6.90
N LYS A 3 13.37 -7.42 7.56
CA LYS A 3 14.52 -8.18 8.07
C LYS A 3 15.56 -8.52 6.99
N VAL A 4 15.11 -8.94 5.80
CA VAL A 4 16.01 -9.32 4.68
C VAL A 4 16.75 -8.09 4.15
N LEU A 5 16.08 -6.94 4.13
CA LEU A 5 16.64 -5.67 3.66
C LEU A 5 17.40 -4.89 4.76
N GLY A 6 17.44 -5.40 5.99
CA GLY A 6 18.06 -4.73 7.13
C GLY A 6 17.38 -3.40 7.47
N ILE A 7 16.06 -3.30 7.28
CA ILE A 7 15.26 -2.14 7.70
C ILE A 7 14.83 -2.39 9.15
N PRO A 8 15.15 -1.49 10.11
CA PRO A 8 14.66 -1.60 11.48
C PRO A 8 13.14 -1.65 11.51
N ALA A 9 12.58 -2.60 12.26
CA ALA A 9 11.14 -2.78 12.34
C ALA A 9 10.74 -3.39 13.68
N THR A 10 9.65 -2.87 14.24
CA THR A 10 8.92 -3.45 15.35
C THR A 10 7.66 -4.13 14.79
N VAL A 11 7.43 -5.39 15.16
CA VAL A 11 6.25 -6.14 14.71
C VAL A 11 5.23 -6.18 15.82
N LEU A 12 4.05 -5.63 15.56
CA LEU A 12 2.87 -5.84 16.38
C LEU A 12 2.16 -7.08 15.86
N GLN A 13 1.97 -8.07 16.72
CA GLN A 13 1.41 -9.36 16.34
C GLN A 13 0.24 -9.73 17.26
N TRP A 14 -0.82 -10.25 16.65
CA TRP A 14 -2.01 -10.75 17.33
C TRP A 14 -2.29 -12.18 16.89
N ASP A 15 -3.21 -12.83 17.60
CA ASP A 15 -3.86 -14.05 17.12
C ASP A 15 -4.65 -13.77 15.84
N GLU A 16 -4.70 -14.72 14.90
CA GLU A 16 -5.34 -14.56 13.58
C GLU A 16 -6.84 -14.24 13.64
N ARG A 17 -7.48 -14.43 14.81
CA ARG A 17 -8.90 -14.12 15.05
C ARG A 17 -9.12 -12.70 15.58
N ARG A 18 -8.06 -11.92 15.76
CA ARG A 18 -8.12 -10.52 16.21
C ARG A 18 -7.55 -9.59 15.15
N THR A 19 -8.23 -8.48 14.95
CA THR A 19 -7.76 -7.36 14.16
C THR A 19 -6.98 -6.36 15.03
N PRO A 20 -5.96 -5.69 14.48
CA PRO A 20 -5.26 -4.60 15.16
C PRO A 20 -6.24 -3.48 15.51
N GLN A 21 -6.09 -2.93 16.72
CA GLN A 21 -6.87 -1.78 17.16
C GLN A 21 -6.01 -0.53 17.05
N ALA A 22 -6.62 0.59 16.65
CA ALA A 22 -5.93 1.87 16.51
C ALA A 22 -5.19 2.29 17.80
N ALA A 23 -5.78 2.03 18.97
CA ALA A 23 -5.17 2.29 20.27
C ALA A 23 -3.89 1.48 20.52
N ASP A 24 -3.83 0.22 20.04
CA ASP A 24 -2.64 -0.63 20.18
C ASP A 24 -1.48 -0.08 19.33
N VAL A 25 -1.79 0.46 18.14
CA VAL A 25 -0.81 1.10 17.24
C VAL A 25 -0.27 2.39 17.88
N VAL A 26 -1.14 3.25 18.39
CA VAL A 26 -0.72 4.50 19.06
C VAL A 26 0.15 4.21 20.28
N LYS A 27 -0.23 3.23 21.11
CA LYS A 27 0.58 2.80 22.26
C LYS A 27 1.97 2.34 21.87
N ALA A 28 2.12 1.67 20.72
CA ALA A 28 3.42 1.25 20.21
C ALA A 28 4.26 2.46 19.75
N LEU A 29 3.65 3.45 19.10
CA LEU A 29 4.31 4.69 18.69
C LEU A 29 4.77 5.52 19.89
N GLU A 30 3.97 5.58 20.96
CA GLU A 30 4.36 6.23 22.22
C GLU A 30 5.53 5.53 22.91
N ALA A 31 5.57 4.19 22.85
CA ALA A 31 6.64 3.40 23.45
C ALA A 31 7.96 3.51 22.68
N ASP A 32 7.91 3.77 21.37
CA ASP A 32 9.07 3.96 20.51
C ASP A 32 8.91 5.16 19.57
N PRO A 33 9.28 6.37 20.04
CA PRO A 33 9.22 7.58 19.23
C PRO A 33 10.17 7.60 18.02
N THR A 34 11.02 6.57 17.84
CA THR A 34 11.91 6.48 16.68
C THR A 34 11.24 5.91 15.43
N ILE A 35 10.03 5.35 15.57
CA ILE A 35 9.24 4.85 14.46
C ILE A 35 8.85 6.02 13.55
N THR A 36 9.12 5.89 12.26
CA THR A 36 8.79 6.91 11.23
C THR A 36 7.75 6.43 10.21
N THR A 37 7.44 5.13 10.22
CA THR A 37 6.56 4.51 9.22
C THR A 37 5.77 3.39 9.84
N VAL A 38 4.47 3.34 9.54
CA VAL A 38 3.56 2.26 9.92
C VAL A 38 3.09 1.53 8.67
N GLY A 39 3.22 0.21 8.66
CA GLY A 39 2.65 -0.67 7.63
C GLY A 39 1.48 -1.47 8.18
N CYS A 40 0.37 -1.52 7.46
CA CYS A 40 -0.83 -2.27 7.84
C CYS A 40 -1.39 -3.05 6.65
N ILE A 41 -1.87 -4.27 6.90
CA ILE A 41 -2.63 -5.05 5.91
C ILE A 41 -4.09 -4.65 6.02
N HIS A 42 -4.76 -4.34 4.91
CA HIS A 42 -6.18 -3.99 4.88
C HIS A 42 -7.06 -5.24 5.00
N HIS A 43 -6.83 -6.24 4.15
CA HIS A 43 -7.55 -7.52 4.18
C HIS A 43 -6.56 -8.68 4.24
N GLU A 44 -6.48 -9.34 5.39
CA GLU A 44 -5.62 -10.49 5.63
C GLU A 44 -6.24 -11.73 4.99
N THR A 45 -5.69 -12.17 3.84
CA THR A 45 -6.26 -13.27 3.07
C THR A 45 -6.24 -14.59 3.84
N THR A 46 -5.27 -14.77 4.76
CA THR A 46 -5.08 -16.03 5.50
C THR A 46 -6.25 -16.32 6.44
N SER A 47 -6.69 -15.30 7.18
CA SER A 47 -7.80 -15.41 8.15
C SER A 47 -9.13 -14.86 7.63
N GLY A 48 -9.12 -14.12 6.52
CA GLY A 48 -10.26 -13.36 6.02
C GLY A 48 -10.57 -12.09 6.82
N ALA A 49 -9.65 -11.67 7.71
CA ALA A 49 -9.88 -10.52 8.57
C ALA A 49 -9.74 -9.20 7.80
N LEU A 50 -10.73 -8.32 7.94
CA LEU A 50 -10.67 -6.94 7.44
C LEU A 50 -10.24 -6.01 8.57
N ASN A 51 -9.07 -5.40 8.42
CA ASN A 51 -8.52 -4.47 9.40
C ASN A 51 -9.02 -3.05 9.10
N ASP A 52 -9.36 -2.32 10.15
CA ASP A 52 -9.87 -0.94 10.05
C ASP A 52 -8.74 0.06 9.79
N VAL A 53 -8.27 0.10 8.54
CA VAL A 53 -7.18 0.97 8.10
C VAL A 53 -7.54 2.45 8.19
N ASP A 54 -8.83 2.78 8.17
CA ASP A 54 -9.31 4.14 8.34
C ASP A 54 -9.15 4.62 9.78
N ALA A 55 -9.63 3.84 10.75
CA ALA A 55 -9.46 4.15 12.17
C ALA A 55 -7.97 4.18 12.56
N ILE A 56 -7.17 3.25 12.03
CA ILE A 56 -5.72 3.21 12.28
C ILE A 56 -5.04 4.45 11.69
N GLY A 57 -5.31 4.78 10.43
CA GLY A 57 -4.70 5.93 9.76
C GLY A 57 -5.03 7.27 10.43
N LYS A 58 -6.30 7.47 10.82
CA LYS A 58 -6.74 8.64 11.59
C LYS A 58 -6.02 8.74 12.94
N ALA A 59 -5.86 7.62 13.65
CA ALA A 59 -5.17 7.61 14.94
C ALA A 59 -3.67 7.89 14.80
N ILE A 60 -3.01 7.34 13.77
CA ILE A 60 -1.61 7.63 13.45
C ILE A 60 -1.44 9.13 13.17
N HIS A 61 -2.29 9.69 12.31
CA HIS A 61 -2.22 11.11 11.96
C HIS A 61 -2.48 12.03 13.16
N ALA A 62 -3.46 11.71 14.00
CA ALA A 62 -3.74 12.46 15.22
C ALA A 62 -2.60 12.39 16.25
N HIS A 63 -1.87 11.27 16.31
CA HIS A 63 -0.71 11.10 17.17
C HIS A 63 0.50 11.89 16.64
N ASN A 64 0.85 11.70 15.36
CA ASN A 64 1.92 12.43 14.69
C ASN A 64 1.69 12.47 13.16
N PRO A 65 1.39 13.65 12.58
CA PRO A 65 1.10 13.77 11.15
C PRO A 65 2.32 13.58 10.23
N ASP A 66 3.54 13.54 10.78
CA ASP A 66 4.77 13.32 10.01
C ASP A 66 5.06 11.83 9.77
N LEU A 67 4.34 10.92 10.43
CA LEU A 67 4.48 9.47 10.24
C LEU A 67 3.98 9.07 8.86
N THR A 68 4.74 8.21 8.18
CA THR A 68 4.32 7.63 6.91
C THR A 68 3.39 6.44 7.13
N TYR A 69 2.23 6.39 6.45
CA TYR A 69 1.29 5.28 6.54
C TYR A 69 1.20 4.48 5.22
N ILE A 70 1.53 3.19 5.30
CA ILE A 70 1.53 2.25 4.18
C ILE A 70 0.44 1.21 4.42
N VAL A 71 -0.44 1.04 3.43
CA VAL A 71 -1.49 0.03 3.45
C VAL A 71 -1.27 -1.00 2.34
N ASP A 72 -1.12 -2.26 2.73
CA ASP A 72 -1.25 -3.40 1.82
C ASP A 72 -2.74 -3.70 1.64
N SER A 73 -3.29 -3.32 0.48
CA SER A 73 -4.67 -3.57 0.11
C SER A 73 -4.77 -4.57 -1.04
N MET A 74 -3.85 -5.55 -1.07
CA MET A 74 -3.77 -6.57 -2.10
C MET A 74 -5.11 -7.26 -2.37
N SER A 75 -5.76 -7.78 -1.33
CA SER A 75 -7.11 -8.40 -1.42
C SER A 75 -8.22 -7.51 -0.90
N GLY A 76 -7.96 -6.22 -0.68
CA GLY A 76 -8.97 -5.26 -0.24
C GLY A 76 -9.44 -4.33 -1.37
N PHE A 77 -8.50 -3.80 -2.15
CA PHE A 77 -8.77 -2.79 -3.17
C PHE A 77 -9.63 -3.37 -4.29
N GLY A 78 -10.67 -2.63 -4.69
CA GLY A 78 -11.69 -3.09 -5.65
C GLY A 78 -12.87 -3.84 -5.03
N ALA A 79 -12.76 -4.32 -3.78
CA ALA A 79 -13.90 -4.95 -3.08
C ALA A 79 -14.45 -4.08 -1.95
N TYR A 80 -13.57 -3.39 -1.24
CA TYR A 80 -13.93 -2.54 -0.11
C TYR A 80 -13.57 -1.08 -0.41
N PRO A 81 -14.44 -0.12 -0.03
CA PRO A 81 -14.12 1.30 -0.13
C PRO A 81 -12.85 1.63 0.66
N VAL A 82 -11.95 2.42 0.06
CA VAL A 82 -10.77 2.94 0.74
C VAL A 82 -10.62 4.42 0.39
N ASP A 83 -10.78 5.28 1.39
CA ASP A 83 -10.52 6.71 1.27
C ASP A 83 -9.09 7.01 1.69
N MET A 84 -8.16 6.99 0.73
CA MET A 84 -6.76 7.31 1.03
C MET A 84 -6.57 8.72 1.62
N GLU A 85 -7.45 9.67 1.27
CA GLU A 85 -7.34 11.03 1.76
C GLU A 85 -7.79 11.12 3.22
N GLY A 86 -9.02 10.69 3.51
CA GLY A 86 -9.61 10.70 4.84
C GLY A 86 -8.94 9.73 5.83
N SER A 87 -8.34 8.65 5.34
CA SER A 87 -7.57 7.70 6.15
C SER A 87 -6.09 8.07 6.27
N HIS A 88 -5.62 9.18 5.68
CA HIS A 88 -4.21 9.59 5.70
C HIS A 88 -3.23 8.50 5.22
N ILE A 89 -3.62 7.74 4.18
CA ILE A 89 -2.77 6.71 3.59
C ILE A 89 -1.81 7.38 2.60
N ASP A 90 -0.51 7.17 2.77
CA ASP A 90 0.51 7.73 1.88
C ASP A 90 0.83 6.80 0.72
N TYR A 91 0.77 5.49 0.97
CA TYR A 91 1.02 4.45 0.00
C TYR A 91 -0.01 3.34 0.16
N LEU A 92 -0.77 3.05 -0.90
CA LEU A 92 -1.67 1.90 -0.98
C LEU A 92 -1.16 0.94 -2.05
N VAL A 93 -0.92 -0.32 -1.69
CA VAL A 93 -0.40 -1.35 -2.61
C VAL A 93 -1.50 -2.33 -2.96
N SER A 94 -1.60 -2.70 -4.24
CA SER A 94 -2.51 -3.76 -4.70
C SER A 94 -2.00 -4.49 -5.96
N SER A 95 -2.74 -5.46 -6.48
CA SER A 95 -2.44 -6.15 -7.73
C SER A 95 -3.55 -6.12 -8.76
N ALA A 96 -3.16 -6.46 -9.98
CA ALA A 96 -4.06 -6.52 -11.13
C ALA A 96 -5.08 -7.67 -11.07
N ASN A 97 -4.85 -8.70 -10.26
CA ASN A 97 -5.49 -10.02 -10.40
C ASN A 97 -6.21 -10.52 -9.15
N LYS A 98 -6.62 -9.59 -8.28
CA LYS A 98 -7.49 -9.88 -7.13
C LYS A 98 -8.88 -9.31 -7.42
N ASN A 99 -9.38 -8.36 -6.62
CA ASN A 99 -10.78 -7.94 -6.72
C ASN A 99 -11.11 -7.05 -7.93
N ILE A 100 -10.09 -6.57 -8.66
CA ILE A 100 -10.29 -5.91 -9.96
C ILE A 100 -10.45 -6.93 -11.09
N GLU A 101 -10.29 -8.23 -10.81
CA GLU A 101 -10.58 -9.34 -11.73
C GLU A 101 -9.76 -9.36 -13.04
N GLY A 102 -8.62 -8.67 -13.07
CA GLY A 102 -7.65 -8.81 -14.15
C GLY A 102 -6.81 -10.10 -14.04
N VAL A 103 -5.76 -10.17 -14.86
CA VAL A 103 -4.84 -11.32 -14.92
C VAL A 103 -3.52 -11.03 -14.20
N PRO A 104 -2.81 -12.05 -13.65
CA PRO A 104 -1.54 -11.81 -12.99
C PRO A 104 -0.48 -11.32 -13.98
N GLY A 105 0.39 -10.42 -13.51
CA GLY A 105 1.51 -9.93 -14.31
C GLY A 105 2.21 -8.71 -13.70
N PHE A 106 1.49 -7.90 -12.94
CA PHE A 106 2.06 -6.76 -12.22
C PHE A 106 1.26 -6.42 -10.96
N SER A 107 1.92 -5.71 -10.06
CA SER A 107 1.31 -4.98 -8.94
C SER A 107 1.46 -3.48 -9.15
N PHE A 108 0.70 -2.69 -8.40
CA PHE A 108 0.74 -1.24 -8.45
C PHE A 108 0.67 -0.64 -7.05
N ALA A 109 1.15 0.58 -6.92
CA ALA A 109 1.00 1.39 -5.73
C ALA A 109 0.36 2.72 -6.10
N LEU A 110 -0.66 3.12 -5.34
CA LEU A 110 -1.19 4.48 -5.33
C LEU A 110 -0.43 5.24 -4.25
N CYS A 111 0.22 6.34 -4.64
CA CYS A 111 1.14 7.07 -3.75
C CYS A 111 0.78 8.55 -3.73
N ARG A 112 0.84 9.16 -2.55
CA ARG A 112 0.87 10.62 -2.41
C ARG A 112 2.13 11.17 -3.07
N ARG A 113 1.98 12.11 -4.00
CA ARG A 113 3.10 12.59 -4.83
C ARG A 113 4.20 13.24 -4.00
N GLU A 114 3.84 13.99 -2.98
CA GLU A 114 4.74 14.66 -2.04
C GLU A 114 5.53 13.68 -1.18
N HIS A 115 4.95 12.54 -0.79
CA HIS A 115 5.67 11.46 -0.11
C HIS A 115 6.60 10.74 -1.08
N LEU A 116 6.10 10.37 -2.25
CA LEU A 116 6.90 9.67 -3.27
C LEU A 116 8.14 10.47 -3.67
N ARG A 117 8.05 11.81 -3.80
CA ARG A 117 9.21 12.67 -4.12
C ARG A 117 10.35 12.59 -3.10
N ARG A 118 10.05 12.30 -1.84
CA ARG A 118 11.06 12.15 -0.76
C ARG A 118 11.81 10.82 -0.87
N CYS A 119 11.37 9.89 -1.73
CA CYS A 119 11.98 8.58 -1.88
C CYS A 119 13.17 8.54 -2.84
N LYS A 120 13.53 9.65 -3.50
CA LYS A 120 14.65 9.69 -4.45
C LYS A 120 15.95 9.18 -3.82
N GLY A 121 16.53 8.14 -4.40
CA GLY A 121 17.78 7.54 -3.92
C GLY A 121 17.64 6.59 -2.71
N ASN A 122 16.42 6.33 -2.21
CA ASN A 122 16.22 5.44 -1.07
C ASN A 122 16.32 3.95 -1.45
N ALA A 123 15.95 3.59 -2.67
CA ALA A 123 15.90 2.20 -3.08
C ALA A 123 17.31 1.61 -3.23
N ARG A 124 17.51 0.41 -2.66
CA ARG A 124 18.75 -0.38 -2.80
C ARG A 124 18.71 -1.36 -3.98
N SER A 125 17.60 -1.37 -4.72
CA SER A 125 17.34 -2.26 -5.85
C SER A 125 16.87 -1.45 -7.04
N LEU A 126 17.56 -1.59 -8.17
CA LEU A 126 17.19 -0.93 -9.41
C LEU A 126 15.76 -1.33 -9.85
N ALA A 127 15.45 -2.63 -9.80
CA ALA A 127 14.16 -3.16 -10.25
C ALA A 127 12.99 -2.74 -9.35
N MET A 128 13.24 -2.60 -8.04
CA MET A 128 12.21 -2.26 -7.03
C MET A 128 12.20 -0.79 -6.62
N ASP A 129 12.89 0.08 -7.37
CA ASP A 129 12.84 1.53 -7.13
C ASP A 129 11.54 2.15 -7.65
N ILE A 130 10.59 2.38 -6.76
CA ILE A 130 9.29 2.98 -7.07
C ILE A 130 9.41 4.45 -7.48
N TYR A 131 10.40 5.19 -6.96
CA TYR A 131 10.59 6.60 -7.27
C TYR A 131 11.04 6.74 -8.72
N ASP A 132 12.11 6.04 -9.09
CA ASP A 132 12.66 6.11 -10.45
C ASP A 132 11.67 5.54 -11.47
N GLN A 133 10.90 4.50 -11.09
CA GLN A 133 9.86 3.96 -11.96
C GLN A 133 8.78 4.99 -12.27
N TRP A 134 8.33 5.73 -11.24
CA TRP A 134 7.35 6.80 -11.39
C TRP A 134 7.94 8.00 -12.15
N GLU A 135 9.12 8.49 -11.78
CA GLU A 135 9.79 9.64 -12.39
C GLU A 135 9.96 9.42 -13.90
N LYS A 136 10.40 8.22 -14.31
CA LYS A 136 10.53 7.87 -15.73
C LYS A 136 9.18 7.79 -16.44
N LEU A 137 8.20 7.11 -15.84
CA LEU A 137 6.88 6.95 -16.44
C LEU A 137 6.17 8.29 -16.64
N ASP A 138 6.26 9.20 -15.66
CA ASP A 138 5.67 10.54 -15.72
C ASP A 138 6.36 11.39 -16.81
N ALA A 139 7.69 11.35 -16.87
CA ALA A 139 8.48 12.15 -17.81
C ALA A 139 8.41 11.66 -19.27
N THR A 140 8.40 10.34 -19.50
CA THR A 140 8.55 9.79 -20.86
C THR A 140 7.38 8.92 -21.32
N ARG A 141 6.39 8.67 -20.47
CA ARG A 141 5.27 7.73 -20.74
C ARG A 141 5.73 6.31 -21.08
N GLN A 142 6.90 5.91 -20.57
CA GLN A 142 7.48 4.58 -20.77
C GLN A 142 7.88 3.98 -19.43
N PHE A 143 7.74 2.67 -19.32
CA PHE A 143 8.31 1.90 -18.20
C PHE A 143 9.83 1.86 -18.35
N ARG A 144 10.55 1.79 -17.22
CA ARG A 144 12.02 1.65 -17.24
C ARG A 144 12.48 0.35 -17.90
N PHE A 145 11.67 -0.71 -17.80
CA PHE A 145 11.91 -2.04 -18.37
C PHE A 145 10.66 -2.55 -19.09
N THR A 146 10.80 -3.63 -19.85
CA THR A 146 9.70 -4.25 -20.61
C THR A 146 8.51 -4.57 -19.70
N PRO A 147 7.35 -3.91 -19.89
CA PRO A 147 6.17 -4.21 -19.09
C PRO A 147 5.43 -5.44 -19.65
N PRO A 148 4.59 -6.11 -18.83
CA PRO A 148 3.74 -7.22 -19.28
C PRO A 148 2.53 -6.68 -20.06
N THR A 149 2.75 -6.26 -21.31
CA THR A 149 1.75 -5.54 -22.13
C THR A 149 0.40 -6.24 -22.23
N HIS A 150 0.38 -7.56 -22.40
CA HIS A 150 -0.87 -8.34 -22.45
C HIS A 150 -1.65 -8.28 -21.13
N ALA A 151 -0.97 -8.37 -19.99
CA ALA A 151 -1.62 -8.23 -18.68
C ALA A 151 -2.12 -6.81 -18.44
N MET A 152 -1.43 -5.79 -18.94
CA MET A 152 -1.89 -4.40 -18.86
C MET A 152 -3.16 -4.14 -19.67
N VAL A 153 -3.26 -4.70 -20.88
CA VAL A 153 -4.48 -4.59 -21.71
C VAL A 153 -5.65 -5.32 -21.04
N ALA A 154 -5.41 -6.52 -20.50
CA ALA A 154 -6.43 -7.25 -19.74
C ALA A 154 -6.87 -6.48 -18.48
N PHE A 155 -5.94 -5.83 -17.77
CA PHE A 155 -6.29 -5.00 -16.62
C PHE A 155 -7.11 -3.76 -17.01
N HIS A 156 -6.84 -3.16 -18.17
CA HIS A 156 -7.66 -2.07 -18.68
C HIS A 156 -9.12 -2.50 -18.91
N GLN A 157 -9.32 -3.68 -19.50
CA GLN A 157 -10.65 -4.26 -19.68
C GLN A 157 -11.33 -4.52 -18.33
N ALA A 158 -10.60 -5.11 -17.38
CA ALA A 158 -11.14 -5.42 -16.05
C ALA A 158 -11.56 -4.16 -15.29
N LEU A 159 -10.83 -3.05 -15.43
CA LEU A 159 -11.24 -1.74 -14.89
C LEU A 159 -12.55 -1.21 -15.52
N GLN A 160 -12.78 -1.46 -16.81
CA GLN A 160 -14.02 -1.04 -17.48
C GLN A 160 -15.21 -1.88 -17.00
N GLU A 161 -15.00 -3.17 -16.80
CA GLU A 161 -16.02 -4.11 -16.29
C GLU A 161 -16.36 -3.79 -14.83
N HIS A 162 -15.35 -3.59 -13.98
CA HIS A 162 -15.53 -3.16 -12.59
C HIS A 162 -16.41 -1.90 -12.52
N ALA A 163 -16.08 -0.89 -13.32
CA ALA A 163 -16.84 0.36 -13.38
C ALA A 163 -18.30 0.16 -13.86
N ALA A 164 -18.55 -0.83 -14.74
CA ALA A 164 -19.89 -1.18 -15.20
C ALA A 164 -20.72 -1.89 -14.13
N GLU A 165 -20.08 -2.60 -13.21
CA GLU A 165 -20.70 -3.28 -12.06
C GLU A 165 -21.00 -2.33 -10.88
N GLY A 166 -20.42 -1.13 -10.91
CA GLY A 166 -20.66 -0.08 -9.91
C GLY A 166 -19.53 0.11 -8.89
N GLY A 167 -18.32 -0.37 -9.19
CA GLY A 167 -17.09 -0.11 -8.43
C GLY A 167 -15.98 0.40 -9.32
#